data_AF-A0A2J6T4J9-F1
#
_entry.id   AF-A0A2J6T4J9-F1
#
_cell.length_a   1.000
_cell.length_b   1.000
_cell.length_c   1.000
_cell.angle_alpha   90.00
_cell.angle_beta   90.00
_cell.angle_gamma   90.00
#
_symmetry.space_group_name_H-M   'P 1'
#
loop_
_entity.id
_entity.type
_entity.pdbx_description
1 polymer ?
#
loop_
_entity_poly.entity_id
_entity_poly.type
_entity_poly.pdbx_seq_one_letter_code
_entity_poly.pdbx_strand_id
1 'polypeptide(L)'
;MSNAVAPATSARSKAGESSNTSEQSTFLFVNESSGAPRYKSGNRSDVRAHVRKVSAKQFGLTHKVPRKRAERLPRYAPLMTQGLDSVTIKGSEHHRNCPTSVPKILQASPSSSSSLPAARTLIEFTESPSKTIQSREFIKSSESVEPQGLGTAHCHACGLPLDKPGHKPINQKEQSSLIPTKRIPAKSNPVGIFGAGRIDPFSSLPMDETSNYAQELLDHAVTYTLPGLWPDDAPPGEVNPLSKAWFTSSLRMPLLFHALIYSGSNHLDYMRHSAIYPNAPKPLSHKLIVIQKLNAALSDPNLALRDEVILAILILASQEVFIGKKGKRNPFNSPLQSLGWLNVYGNFKFVPQHTKAVADIIIMRGGLETLELHGLAEIIVSGDVISATNALTKPGWPQLRRLVNLITSIRVWAISPPWPLIQTQASAFWSLRSYGITDSMLEVFDSIGALTHAIGVHLQGKPFGRYLGTVHRTRTAIQHSLLLLPTFDELNLRPKEEGVEKKNVYECCRLTALIYGVAVVYPVPNSHGVLQKLVTLLQVALVVLNIESCGSDLDGVLLWMVALGGIAALDKPERVWFASQLGGLMRKQGIGDWGDAEDILESFLWLESACGQGGHMLWDEAMGRFLW
;
A
#
# COMPACT_ATOMS: atom_id res chain seq x y z
N MET A 1 -36.49 18.14 -48.17
CA MET A 1 -36.76 18.56 -49.57
C MET A 1 -35.39 18.79 -50.20
N SER A 2 -34.86 17.89 -51.04
CA SER A 2 -35.19 17.65 -52.47
C SER A 2 -34.53 18.69 -53.40
N ASN A 3 -33.95 18.41 -54.57
CA ASN A 3 -33.57 17.17 -55.32
C ASN A 3 -32.59 17.59 -56.46
N ALA A 4 -31.75 16.76 -57.09
CA ALA A 4 -31.20 15.43 -56.79
C ALA A 4 -30.01 15.08 -57.74
N VAL A 5 -29.22 14.06 -57.36
CA VAL A 5 -28.43 13.06 -58.14
C VAL A 5 -27.95 13.33 -59.60
N ALA A 6 -26.67 13.01 -59.80
CA ALA A 6 -25.86 12.73 -61.00
C ALA A 6 -26.53 12.18 -62.30
N PRO A 7 -25.75 12.10 -63.40
CA PRO A 7 -25.19 10.77 -63.73
C PRO A 7 -23.68 10.78 -64.08
N ALA A 8 -23.09 9.58 -64.14
CA ALA A 8 -21.73 9.34 -64.58
C ALA A 8 -21.70 8.48 -65.87
N THR A 9 -20.60 8.56 -66.63
CA THR A 9 -20.27 7.62 -67.72
C THR A 9 -18.82 7.16 -67.58
N SER A 10 -18.51 5.94 -68.04
CA SER A 10 -17.24 5.29 -67.74
C SER A 10 -16.62 4.51 -68.92
N ALA A 11 -15.32 4.70 -69.11
CA ALA A 11 -14.38 3.80 -69.77
C ALA A 11 -12.98 4.14 -69.20
N ARG A 12 -12.16 3.24 -68.62
CA ARG A 12 -11.73 1.88 -69.05
C ARG A 12 -10.88 1.95 -70.33
N SER A 13 -9.60 1.57 -70.36
CA SER A 13 -8.64 1.16 -69.31
C SER A 13 -7.25 0.98 -69.92
N LYS A 14 -6.18 1.03 -69.12
CA LYS A 14 -5.00 0.17 -69.31
C LYS A 14 -4.26 -0.04 -67.98
N ALA A 15 -3.63 -1.20 -67.82
CA ALA A 15 -3.03 -1.66 -66.57
C ALA A 15 -1.50 -1.53 -66.57
N GLY A 16 -0.93 -1.50 -65.37
CA GLY A 16 0.49 -1.69 -65.05
C GLY A 16 0.58 -2.32 -63.66
N GLU A 17 1.49 -3.27 -63.47
CA GLU A 17 1.37 -4.25 -62.39
C GLU A 17 2.07 -3.88 -61.06
N SER A 18 1.66 -4.63 -60.04
CA SER A 18 2.05 -4.63 -58.63
C SER A 18 3.48 -4.21 -58.24
N SER A 19 3.55 -3.47 -57.13
CA SER A 19 4.52 -3.78 -56.07
C SER A 19 3.86 -3.62 -54.69
N ASN A 20 3.67 -4.72 -53.97
CA ASN A 20 3.20 -4.69 -52.58
C ASN A 20 4.37 -4.36 -51.65
N THR A 21 4.30 -3.23 -50.94
CA THR A 21 5.15 -2.95 -49.77
C THR A 21 4.26 -2.63 -48.58
N SER A 22 4.29 -3.49 -47.55
CA SER A 22 3.52 -3.28 -46.32
C SER A 22 4.09 -2.10 -45.53
N GLU A 23 3.25 -1.11 -45.22
CA GLU A 23 3.64 -0.01 -44.33
C GLU A 23 3.79 -0.53 -42.90
N GLN A 24 5.04 -0.69 -42.45
CA GLN A 24 5.34 -0.98 -41.05
C GLN A 24 4.98 0.25 -40.19
N SER A 25 3.85 0.16 -39.49
CA SER A 25 3.40 1.17 -38.52
C SER A 25 4.48 1.40 -37.46
N THR A 26 5.24 2.48 -37.62
CA THR A 26 6.39 2.78 -36.77
C THR A 26 5.91 3.61 -35.58
N PHE A 27 5.56 2.95 -34.48
CA PHE A 27 5.18 3.59 -33.21
C PHE A 27 6.35 4.44 -32.66
N LEU A 28 6.32 5.74 -32.95
CA LEU A 28 7.29 6.73 -32.48
C LEU A 28 6.80 7.36 -31.17
N PHE A 29 7.54 7.12 -30.09
CA PHE A 29 7.37 7.78 -28.81
C PHE A 29 7.77 9.26 -28.92
N VAL A 30 6.84 10.12 -29.33
CA VAL A 30 6.99 11.58 -29.36
C VAL A 30 6.00 12.22 -28.39
N ASN A 31 6.51 13.10 -27.54
CA ASN A 31 5.70 13.81 -26.55
C ASN A 31 4.98 14.99 -27.21
N GLU A 32 3.87 14.71 -27.89
CA GLU A 32 3.08 15.72 -28.61
C GLU A 32 2.46 16.73 -27.63
N SER A 33 3.01 17.93 -27.63
CA SER A 33 2.40 19.13 -27.04
C SER A 33 1.82 20.00 -28.16
N SER A 34 0.80 20.80 -27.83
CA SER A 34 -0.16 21.43 -28.74
C SER A 34 0.38 22.60 -29.60
N GLY A 35 1.61 22.50 -30.09
CA GLY A 35 2.25 23.48 -30.97
C GLY A 35 3.31 22.90 -31.93
N ALA A 36 3.33 21.57 -32.14
CA ALA A 36 4.30 20.92 -33.03
C ALA A 36 3.97 21.17 -34.52
N PRO A 37 4.91 21.71 -35.33
CA PRO A 37 4.70 21.84 -36.78
C PRO A 37 4.81 20.49 -37.49
N ARG A 38 3.92 20.23 -38.46
CA ARG A 38 3.97 19.01 -39.29
C ARG A 38 5.14 19.06 -40.28
N TYR A 39 6.00 18.04 -40.23
CA TYR A 39 7.06 17.81 -41.22
C TYR A 39 6.66 16.68 -42.17
N LYS A 40 7.03 16.78 -43.46
CA LYS A 40 6.94 15.65 -44.40
C LYS A 40 8.05 14.63 -44.12
N SER A 41 7.78 13.36 -44.39
CA SER A 41 8.77 12.28 -44.26
C SER A 41 9.98 12.51 -45.18
N GLY A 42 11.19 12.39 -44.63
CA GLY A 42 12.45 12.57 -45.38
C GLY A 42 13.60 13.12 -44.52
N ASN A 43 13.52 14.38 -44.09
CA ASN A 43 14.65 15.11 -43.51
C ASN A 43 14.99 14.71 -42.05
N ARG A 44 15.68 13.57 -41.91
CA ARG A 44 16.30 13.11 -40.65
C ARG A 44 17.35 14.09 -40.10
N SER A 45 17.91 14.96 -40.94
CA SER A 45 18.79 16.08 -40.56
C SER A 45 18.08 17.09 -39.65
N ASP A 46 16.89 17.52 -40.07
CA ASP A 46 16.22 18.70 -39.54
C ASP A 46 15.57 18.36 -38.20
N VAL A 47 15.02 17.14 -38.09
CA VAL A 47 14.57 16.57 -36.82
C VAL A 47 15.72 16.50 -35.80
N ARG A 48 16.92 16.04 -36.21
CA ARG A 48 18.10 15.98 -35.32
C ARG A 48 18.58 17.38 -34.91
N ALA A 49 18.55 18.35 -35.82
CA ALA A 49 18.89 19.74 -35.54
C ALA A 49 17.87 20.39 -34.58
N HIS A 50 16.57 20.16 -34.80
CA HIS A 50 15.49 20.65 -33.95
C HIS A 50 15.56 20.04 -32.55
N VAL A 51 15.73 18.72 -32.42
CA VAL A 51 15.90 18.03 -31.12
C VAL A 51 17.09 18.62 -30.36
N ARG A 52 18.26 18.78 -31.00
CA ARG A 52 19.43 19.43 -30.37
C ARG A 52 19.11 20.85 -29.89
N LYS A 53 18.42 21.66 -30.70
CA LYS A 53 18.05 23.05 -30.37
C LYS A 53 17.02 23.13 -29.23
N VAL A 54 16.06 22.21 -29.19
CA VAL A 54 15.08 22.08 -28.09
C VAL A 54 15.78 21.61 -26.82
N SER A 55 16.55 20.52 -26.84
CA SER A 55 17.29 20.03 -25.66
C SER A 55 18.23 21.10 -25.08
N ALA A 56 18.95 21.84 -25.92
CA ALA A 56 19.81 22.95 -25.47
C ALA A 56 18.99 24.09 -24.83
N LYS A 57 17.83 24.44 -25.40
CA LYS A 57 16.93 25.47 -24.83
C LYS A 57 16.29 25.00 -23.52
N GLN A 58 15.91 23.73 -23.41
CA GLN A 58 15.40 23.10 -22.19
C GLN A 58 16.46 23.17 -21.08
N PHE A 59 17.69 22.75 -21.38
CA PHE A 59 18.84 22.74 -20.46
C PHE A 59 19.23 24.16 -20.00
N GLY A 60 19.21 25.13 -20.90
CA GLY A 60 19.45 26.55 -20.57
C GLY A 60 18.33 27.18 -19.72
N LEU A 61 17.13 26.61 -19.71
CA LEU A 61 16.03 27.03 -18.83
C LEU A 61 16.11 26.36 -17.44
N THR A 62 16.55 25.10 -17.35
CA THR A 62 16.69 24.39 -16.07
C THR A 62 17.95 24.74 -15.29
N HIS A 63 18.98 25.33 -15.93
CA HIS A 63 20.29 25.57 -15.31
C HIS A 63 20.78 27.02 -15.38
N LYS A 64 19.90 27.99 -15.11
CA LYS A 64 20.25 29.44 -15.03
C LYS A 64 21.19 29.84 -13.87
N VAL A 65 21.64 28.90 -13.02
CA VAL A 65 22.63 29.15 -11.97
C VAL A 65 23.75 28.12 -12.08
N PRO A 66 25.02 28.54 -12.30
CA PRO A 66 26.15 27.63 -12.33
C PRO A 66 26.47 27.14 -10.92
N ARG A 67 26.03 25.92 -10.58
CA ARG A 67 26.49 25.25 -9.35
C ARG A 67 28.00 25.02 -9.45
N LYS A 68 28.75 25.38 -8.40
CA LYS A 68 30.17 25.01 -8.27
C LYS A 68 30.31 23.49 -8.46
N ARG A 69 31.25 23.09 -9.31
CA ARG A 69 31.55 21.69 -9.61
C ARG A 69 31.99 21.00 -8.33
N ALA A 70 31.25 19.99 -7.86
CA ALA A 70 31.70 19.15 -6.76
C ALA A 70 32.87 18.29 -7.27
N GLU A 71 34.08 18.56 -6.79
CA GLU A 71 35.31 17.97 -7.34
C GLU A 71 35.55 16.51 -6.93
N ARG A 72 34.64 15.93 -6.12
CA ARG A 72 34.66 14.50 -5.78
C ARG A 72 33.26 13.90 -5.90
N LEU A 73 33.17 12.82 -6.66
CA LEU A 73 32.01 11.92 -6.67
C LEU A 73 31.92 11.18 -5.32
N PRO A 74 30.71 10.88 -4.81
CA PRO A 74 30.56 10.04 -3.62
C PRO A 74 31.18 8.66 -3.87
N ARG A 75 31.98 8.16 -2.92
CA ARG A 75 32.32 6.74 -2.85
C ARG A 75 31.20 6.02 -2.12
N TYR A 76 30.71 4.92 -2.70
CA TYR A 76 29.74 4.05 -2.06
C TYR A 76 30.38 3.37 -0.83
N ALA A 77 29.69 3.44 0.31
CA ALA A 77 30.04 2.71 1.53
C ALA A 77 28.98 1.61 1.77
N PRO A 78 29.36 0.45 2.34
CA PRO A 78 28.39 -0.55 2.78
C PRO A 78 27.44 0.01 3.85
N LEU A 79 26.24 -0.56 3.94
CA LEU A 79 25.29 -0.23 5.01
C LEU A 79 25.85 -0.68 6.37
N MET A 80 26.21 0.27 7.22
CA MET A 80 26.34 0.02 8.65
C MET A 80 24.95 -0.01 9.27
N THR A 81 24.63 -1.08 9.99
CA THR A 81 23.37 -1.21 10.72
C THR A 81 23.36 -0.25 11.92
N GLN A 82 22.73 0.91 11.76
CA GLN A 82 22.30 1.70 12.92
C GLN A 82 21.23 0.90 13.65
N GLY A 83 21.49 0.54 14.90
CA GLY A 83 20.49 -0.07 15.77
C GLY A 83 19.38 0.93 16.11
N LEU A 84 18.18 0.44 16.41
CA LEU A 84 17.11 1.28 16.93
C LEU A 84 17.51 1.80 18.32
N ASP A 85 17.34 3.10 18.54
CA ASP A 85 17.38 3.68 19.89
C ASP A 85 16.26 3.06 20.74
N SER A 86 16.63 2.39 21.83
CA SER A 86 15.69 1.64 22.64
C SER A 86 14.88 2.54 23.58
N VAL A 87 13.65 2.89 23.19
CA VAL A 87 12.67 3.50 24.09
C VAL A 87 12.19 2.46 25.11
N THR A 88 12.59 2.63 26.37
CA THR A 88 12.36 1.64 27.43
C THR A 88 10.91 1.63 27.93
N ILE A 89 10.04 0.85 27.27
CA ILE A 89 8.71 0.51 27.81
C ILE A 89 8.87 -0.54 28.92
N LYS A 90 8.31 -0.27 30.11
CA LYS A 90 8.33 -1.22 31.24
C LYS A 90 7.34 -2.37 31.00
N GLY A 91 7.84 -3.51 30.52
CA GLY A 91 7.08 -4.76 30.52
C GLY A 91 6.98 -5.37 31.93
N SER A 92 5.88 -6.09 32.19
CA SER A 92 5.62 -6.79 33.44
C SER A 92 6.67 -7.88 33.72
N GLU A 93 7.25 -7.92 34.93
CA GLU A 93 8.25 -8.95 35.25
C GLU A 93 7.61 -10.34 35.39
N HIS A 94 8.22 -11.35 34.77
CA HIS A 94 7.81 -12.75 34.90
C HIS A 94 8.09 -13.29 36.31
N HIS A 95 7.26 -14.22 36.78
CA HIS A 95 7.51 -14.93 38.03
C HIS A 95 8.83 -15.73 37.96
N ARG A 96 9.59 -15.81 39.06
CA ARG A 96 10.95 -16.41 39.08
C ARG A 96 11.02 -17.90 38.69
N ASN A 97 9.91 -18.63 38.85
CA ASN A 97 9.78 -20.04 38.44
C ASN A 97 9.09 -20.18 37.07
N CYS A 98 9.14 -19.16 36.22
CA CYS A 98 8.57 -19.21 34.88
C CYS A 98 9.66 -19.67 33.88
N PRO A 99 9.42 -20.70 33.04
CA PRO A 99 10.46 -21.24 32.15
C PRO A 99 10.98 -20.26 31.07
N THR A 100 10.35 -19.10 30.91
CA THR A 100 10.80 -18.01 30.01
C THR A 100 11.53 -16.87 30.72
N SER A 101 11.79 -16.94 32.03
CA SER A 101 12.52 -15.87 32.74
C SER A 101 14.02 -15.89 32.42
N VAL A 102 14.50 -14.88 31.69
CA VAL A 102 15.92 -14.73 31.34
C VAL A 102 16.70 -14.11 32.52
N PRO A 103 17.83 -14.70 32.96
CA PRO A 103 18.65 -14.13 34.03
C PRO A 103 19.36 -12.84 33.57
N LYS A 104 19.18 -11.75 34.32
CA LYS A 104 19.85 -10.46 34.07
C LYS A 104 21.36 -10.57 34.36
N ILE A 105 22.21 -10.41 33.34
CA ILE A 105 23.66 -10.29 33.49
C ILE A 105 24.04 -8.81 33.66
N LEU A 106 24.99 -8.53 34.56
CA LEU A 106 25.45 -7.18 34.88
C LEU A 106 26.36 -6.59 33.78
N GLN A 107 26.31 -5.27 33.62
CA GLN A 107 27.14 -4.51 32.68
C GLN A 107 28.56 -4.27 33.22
N ALA A 108 29.55 -4.28 32.32
CA ALA A 108 30.91 -3.80 32.58
C ALA A 108 31.50 -3.17 31.30
N SER A 109 32.43 -2.22 31.48
CA SER A 109 33.01 -1.37 30.41
C SER A 109 34.31 -1.94 29.79
N PRO A 110 34.80 -1.44 28.63
CA PRO A 110 35.63 -2.24 27.70
C PRO A 110 37.16 -2.04 27.78
N SER A 111 37.93 -3.03 27.30
CA SER A 111 39.37 -2.90 26.99
C SER A 111 39.90 -3.89 25.91
N SER A 112 40.68 -3.33 24.95
CA SER A 112 41.87 -3.90 24.25
C SER A 112 41.94 -5.35 23.68
N SER A 113 41.91 -5.44 22.33
CA SER A 113 42.91 -6.07 21.40
C SER A 113 43.21 -7.60 21.24
N SER A 114 43.64 -7.93 20.00
CA SER A 114 44.59 -9.01 19.54
C SER A 114 44.20 -10.51 19.36
N SER A 115 43.84 -10.87 18.11
CA SER A 115 44.43 -11.91 17.19
C SER A 115 44.79 -13.39 17.55
N LEU A 116 44.09 -14.35 16.89
CA LEU A 116 44.58 -15.55 16.12
C LEU A 116 45.32 -16.73 16.86
N PRO A 117 45.60 -17.93 16.25
CA PRO A 117 44.67 -18.93 15.64
C PRO A 117 45.02 -20.47 15.78
N ALA A 118 44.11 -21.36 15.30
CA ALA A 118 44.32 -22.67 14.60
C ALA A 118 44.49 -24.07 15.30
N ALA A 119 44.36 -25.14 14.47
CA ALA A 119 44.37 -26.64 14.66
C ALA A 119 43.12 -27.29 15.34
N ARG A 120 42.42 -28.37 14.87
CA ARG A 120 42.66 -29.67 14.14
C ARG A 120 43.20 -30.82 15.06
N THR A 121 42.74 -32.10 15.05
CA THR A 121 42.62 -33.11 13.94
C THR A 121 41.86 -34.43 14.36
N LEU A 122 41.09 -35.10 13.44
CA LEU A 122 40.56 -36.52 13.37
C LEU A 122 39.80 -37.18 14.59
N ILE A 123 38.68 -37.95 14.51
CA ILE A 123 38.17 -39.12 13.70
C ILE A 123 38.76 -40.47 14.23
N GLU A 124 38.05 -41.58 14.50
CA GLU A 124 36.81 -42.25 13.98
C GLU A 124 35.73 -42.55 15.10
N PHE A 125 34.71 -43.44 15.12
CA PHE A 125 33.75 -44.25 14.27
C PHE A 125 32.64 -44.83 15.24
N THR A 126 31.48 -45.48 14.95
CA THR A 126 30.47 -45.69 13.85
C THR A 126 29.04 -45.41 14.46
N GLU A 127 27.82 -45.99 14.24
CA GLU A 127 27.22 -47.03 13.34
C GLU A 127 25.67 -46.84 13.11
N SER A 128 24.82 -47.90 13.20
CA SER A 128 23.37 -47.97 12.86
C SER A 128 22.69 -49.25 13.47
N PRO A 129 21.39 -49.65 13.30
CA PRO A 129 20.34 -49.22 12.35
C PRO A 129 18.87 -49.10 12.93
N SER A 130 17.83 -49.19 12.06
CA SER A 130 16.43 -48.75 12.28
C SER A 130 15.34 -49.86 12.18
N LYS A 131 14.12 -49.59 12.70
CA LYS A 131 12.73 -49.89 12.16
C LYS A 131 11.65 -49.50 13.22
N THR A 132 10.47 -48.90 12.99
CA THR A 132 9.30 -49.00 12.05
C THR A 132 8.13 -49.84 12.61
N ILE A 133 6.88 -49.30 12.65
CA ILE A 133 5.54 -49.93 12.38
C ILE A 133 4.32 -49.32 13.15
N GLN A 134 3.38 -48.73 12.38
CA GLN A 134 1.88 -48.72 12.44
C GLN A 134 1.06 -48.28 13.69
N SER A 135 -0.28 -48.40 13.55
CA SER A 135 -1.36 -47.56 14.12
C SER A 135 -2.64 -48.35 14.50
N ARG A 136 -3.52 -47.82 15.38
CA ARG A 136 -4.92 -48.27 15.52
C ARG A 136 -5.89 -47.24 16.14
N GLU A 137 -7.12 -47.64 16.46
CA GLU A 137 -8.35 -46.81 16.32
C GLU A 137 -9.27 -46.69 17.57
N PHE A 138 -9.98 -45.55 17.66
CA PHE A 138 -11.38 -45.30 18.11
C PHE A 138 -12.03 -45.81 19.43
N ILE A 139 -13.07 -45.03 19.82
CA ILE A 139 -14.28 -45.30 20.66
C ILE A 139 -14.38 -44.55 22.03
N LYS A 140 -15.65 -44.26 22.39
CA LYS A 140 -16.23 -43.44 23.49
C LYS A 140 -16.18 -44.19 24.86
N SER A 141 -16.65 -43.70 26.02
CA SER A 141 -17.63 -42.65 26.40
C SER A 141 -17.46 -42.16 27.86
N SER A 142 -18.33 -41.23 28.34
CA SER A 142 -18.92 -41.04 29.71
C SER A 142 -18.13 -41.49 30.97
N GLU A 143 -18.13 -40.78 32.11
CA GLU A 143 -19.17 -39.92 32.70
C GLU A 143 -18.59 -38.94 33.77
N SER A 144 -19.44 -38.20 34.50
CA SER A 144 -19.05 -37.06 35.35
C SER A 144 -18.82 -37.36 36.84
N VAL A 145 -17.72 -36.85 37.43
CA VAL A 145 -17.55 -36.66 38.88
C VAL A 145 -16.78 -35.37 39.18
N GLU A 146 -17.31 -34.55 40.09
CA GLU A 146 -16.63 -33.47 40.83
C GLU A 146 -16.68 -33.82 42.34
N PRO A 147 -15.97 -33.15 43.29
CA PRO A 147 -15.22 -31.88 43.15
C PRO A 147 -13.81 -31.88 43.82
N GLN A 148 -13.24 -30.68 43.99
CA GLN A 148 -12.17 -30.28 44.95
C GLN A 148 -10.69 -30.51 44.58
N GLY A 149 -10.04 -29.42 44.11
CA GLY A 149 -9.05 -28.76 44.97
C GLY A 149 -7.56 -29.13 44.85
N LEU A 150 -6.92 -28.88 43.70
CA LEU A 150 -5.46 -28.60 43.69
C LEU A 150 -5.04 -27.64 42.56
N GLY A 151 -5.21 -26.33 42.80
CA GLY A 151 -4.90 -25.30 41.80
C GLY A 151 -3.42 -25.26 41.40
N THR A 152 -3.14 -25.37 40.10
CA THR A 152 -1.83 -25.05 39.53
C THR A 152 -1.67 -23.53 39.43
N ALA A 153 -0.59 -23.00 40.00
CA ALA A 153 -0.26 -21.58 39.87
C ALA A 153 0.33 -21.29 38.49
N HIS A 154 -0.13 -20.22 37.84
CA HIS A 154 0.30 -19.82 36.50
C HIS A 154 0.98 -18.44 36.53
N CYS A 155 1.90 -18.19 35.61
CA CYS A 155 2.63 -16.93 35.49
C CYS A 155 1.73 -15.83 34.93
N HIS A 156 1.46 -14.77 35.71
CA HIS A 156 0.62 -13.64 35.30
C HIS A 156 1.12 -12.91 34.02
N ALA A 157 2.41 -13.02 33.68
CA ALA A 157 2.97 -12.39 32.48
C ALA A 157 2.76 -13.18 31.18
N CYS A 158 2.49 -14.51 31.24
CA CYS A 158 2.44 -15.35 30.03
C CYS A 158 1.54 -16.61 30.11
N GLY A 159 0.74 -16.78 31.17
CA GLY A 159 -0.23 -17.87 31.31
C GLY A 159 0.34 -19.28 31.55
N LEU A 160 1.66 -19.49 31.49
CA LEU A 160 2.28 -20.81 31.67
C LEU A 160 2.28 -21.25 33.16
N PRO A 161 2.11 -22.55 33.47
CA PRO A 161 2.19 -23.06 34.84
C PRO A 161 3.60 -22.90 35.42
N LEU A 162 3.67 -22.84 36.75
CA LEU A 162 4.91 -22.62 37.51
C LEU A 162 5.44 -23.93 38.12
N ASP A 163 6.74 -24.19 37.94
CA ASP A 163 7.37 -25.41 38.46
C ASP A 163 7.51 -25.39 39.99
N LYS A 164 7.20 -26.55 40.61
CA LYS A 164 7.25 -26.77 42.06
C LYS A 164 8.64 -27.27 42.51
N PRO A 165 9.27 -26.67 43.53
CA PRO A 165 10.57 -27.10 44.03
C PRO A 165 10.46 -28.36 44.91
N GLY A 166 11.24 -29.40 44.58
CA GLY A 166 11.43 -30.60 45.40
C GLY A 166 12.76 -30.57 46.17
N HIS A 167 12.74 -30.95 47.45
CA HIS A 167 13.90 -30.87 48.34
C HIS A 167 14.58 -32.23 48.58
N LYS A 168 15.93 -32.16 48.63
CA LYS A 168 16.90 -32.92 49.47
C LYS A 168 17.52 -34.22 48.91
N PRO A 169 18.69 -34.65 49.45
CA PRO A 169 19.56 -34.00 50.44
C PRO A 169 20.99 -33.66 49.93
N ILE A 170 21.78 -33.00 50.77
CA ILE A 170 23.23 -32.82 50.61
C ILE A 170 23.94 -34.07 51.15
N ASN A 171 25.04 -34.47 50.50
CA ASN A 171 26.07 -35.30 51.15
C ASN A 171 27.46 -34.88 50.65
N GLN A 172 28.45 -34.80 51.53
CA GLN A 172 29.82 -34.38 51.19
C GLN A 172 30.78 -35.57 51.24
N LYS A 173 31.62 -35.76 50.21
CA LYS A 173 33.06 -36.05 50.39
C LYS A 173 33.89 -36.07 49.10
N GLU A 174 35.17 -35.80 49.33
CA GLU A 174 36.35 -36.20 48.53
C GLU A 174 36.52 -35.58 47.12
N GLN A 175 37.71 -35.81 46.54
CA GLN A 175 38.42 -34.83 45.72
C GLN A 175 38.75 -35.33 44.31
N SER A 176 39.15 -34.39 43.45
CA SER A 176 39.92 -34.56 42.20
C SER A 176 39.29 -35.37 41.05
N SER A 177 38.87 -34.67 40.01
CA SER A 177 39.36 -34.91 38.62
C SER A 177 38.85 -33.81 37.68
N LEU A 178 39.63 -33.53 36.63
CA LEU A 178 39.29 -32.54 35.60
C LEU A 178 38.54 -33.24 34.45
N ILE A 179 37.28 -32.83 34.18
CA ILE A 179 36.52 -33.29 33.01
C ILE A 179 35.85 -32.08 32.32
N PRO A 180 36.21 -31.73 31.07
CA PRO A 180 35.65 -30.58 30.38
C PRO A 180 34.28 -30.86 29.77
N THR A 181 33.38 -29.86 29.79
CA THR A 181 32.05 -29.95 29.19
C THR A 181 32.11 -29.92 27.65
N LYS A 182 31.51 -30.94 27.00
CA LYS A 182 31.38 -30.98 25.53
C LYS A 182 30.54 -29.79 25.04
N ARG A 183 31.16 -28.86 24.29
CA ARG A 183 30.41 -27.93 23.43
C ARG A 183 29.78 -28.72 22.28
N ILE A 184 28.47 -28.58 22.11
CA ILE A 184 27.75 -29.08 20.94
C ILE A 184 28.21 -28.25 19.72
N PRO A 185 28.59 -28.86 18.59
CA PRO A 185 28.95 -28.11 17.40
C PRO A 185 27.71 -27.42 16.82
N ALA A 186 27.75 -26.09 16.72
CA ALA A 186 26.74 -25.35 15.98
C ALA A 186 26.78 -25.78 14.51
N LYS A 187 25.63 -26.19 13.96
CA LYS A 187 25.50 -26.47 12.52
C LYS A 187 25.89 -25.21 11.74
N SER A 188 26.93 -25.29 10.92
CA SER A 188 27.33 -24.19 10.05
C SER A 188 26.22 -23.92 9.04
N ASN A 189 25.54 -22.78 9.19
CA ASN A 189 24.57 -22.32 8.21
C ASN A 189 25.31 -22.10 6.86
N PRO A 190 24.88 -22.70 5.74
CA PRO A 190 25.55 -22.54 4.45
C PRO A 190 25.66 -21.07 4.00
N VAL A 191 24.76 -20.19 4.44
CA VAL A 191 24.84 -18.73 4.24
C VAL A 191 26.15 -18.12 4.78
N GLY A 192 26.74 -18.71 5.81
CA GLY A 192 28.04 -18.28 6.35
C GLY A 192 29.26 -18.80 5.58
N ILE A 193 29.10 -19.79 4.68
CA ILE A 193 30.21 -20.43 3.94
C ILE A 193 30.30 -19.88 2.52
N PHE A 194 29.17 -19.72 1.83
CA PHE A 194 29.11 -19.10 0.49
C PHE A 194 29.13 -17.56 0.54
N GLY A 195 29.15 -16.99 1.75
CA GLY A 195 29.05 -15.56 1.99
C GLY A 195 27.61 -15.05 1.96
N ALA A 196 27.37 -13.93 2.63
CA ALA A 196 26.05 -13.26 2.63
C ALA A 196 25.70 -12.56 1.30
N GLY A 197 26.60 -12.61 0.30
CA GLY A 197 26.34 -12.07 -1.03
C GLY A 197 25.40 -12.97 -1.81
N ARG A 198 24.17 -12.51 -2.06
CA ARG A 198 23.20 -13.13 -2.97
C ARG A 198 23.57 -12.87 -4.44
N ILE A 199 24.85 -13.11 -4.75
CA ILE A 199 25.44 -13.05 -6.09
C ILE A 199 25.06 -14.36 -6.78
N ASP A 200 24.62 -14.29 -8.04
CA ASP A 200 24.42 -15.50 -8.86
C ASP A 200 25.80 -16.07 -9.22
N PRO A 201 26.20 -17.27 -8.73
CA PRO A 201 27.51 -17.84 -8.99
C PRO A 201 27.56 -18.60 -10.33
N PHE A 202 26.42 -18.79 -11.00
CA PHE A 202 26.28 -19.56 -12.23
C PHE A 202 26.09 -18.68 -13.47
N SER A 203 25.93 -17.36 -13.30
CA SER A 203 25.62 -16.41 -14.39
C SER A 203 24.36 -16.80 -15.18
N SER A 204 23.34 -17.28 -14.47
CA SER A 204 22.04 -17.71 -14.98
C SER A 204 21.05 -16.58 -15.22
N LEU A 205 21.34 -15.36 -14.75
CA LEU A 205 20.48 -14.20 -14.96
C LEU A 205 20.37 -13.83 -16.45
N PRO A 206 19.21 -13.32 -16.94
CA PRO A 206 18.98 -13.08 -18.37
C PRO A 206 19.64 -11.78 -18.89
N MET A 207 20.97 -11.72 -18.85
CA MET A 207 21.77 -10.56 -19.23
C MET A 207 23.18 -10.95 -19.72
N ASP A 208 23.69 -10.21 -20.71
CA ASP A 208 24.91 -10.57 -21.46
C ASP A 208 26.22 -10.36 -20.66
N GLU A 209 26.22 -9.43 -19.69
CA GLU A 209 27.32 -9.18 -18.76
C GLU A 209 26.81 -9.25 -17.31
N THR A 210 27.58 -9.85 -16.40
CA THR A 210 27.23 -9.89 -14.97
C THR A 210 27.42 -8.52 -14.32
N SER A 211 26.39 -8.06 -13.60
CA SER A 211 26.39 -6.73 -12.96
C SER A 211 25.95 -6.82 -11.51
N ASN A 212 26.87 -6.54 -10.59
CA ASN A 212 26.59 -6.49 -9.15
C ASN A 212 25.44 -5.53 -8.80
N TYR A 213 25.24 -4.49 -9.62
CA TYR A 213 24.12 -3.54 -9.48
C TYR A 213 22.78 -4.15 -9.90
N ALA A 214 22.75 -4.95 -10.97
CA ALA A 214 21.54 -5.68 -11.35
C ALA A 214 21.18 -6.73 -10.28
N GLN A 215 22.18 -7.40 -9.71
CA GLN A 215 22.01 -8.34 -8.59
C GLN A 215 21.52 -7.65 -7.30
N GLU A 216 22.13 -6.52 -6.90
CA GLU A 216 21.67 -5.67 -5.78
C GLU A 216 20.19 -5.29 -5.93
N LEU A 217 19.78 -4.86 -7.13
CA LEU A 217 18.42 -4.42 -7.40
C LEU A 217 17.41 -5.55 -7.53
N LEU A 218 17.82 -6.71 -8.05
CA LEU A 218 16.99 -7.90 -8.12
C LEU A 218 16.75 -8.48 -6.72
N ASP A 219 17.77 -8.49 -5.86
CA ASP A 219 17.63 -8.88 -4.46
C ASP A 219 16.74 -7.89 -3.67
N HIS A 220 16.95 -6.58 -3.85
CA HIS A 220 16.08 -5.54 -3.30
C HIS A 220 14.64 -5.63 -3.82
N ALA A 221 14.43 -6.08 -5.06
CA ALA A 221 13.11 -6.35 -5.59
C ALA A 221 12.45 -7.53 -4.85
N VAL A 222 13.12 -8.69 -4.81
CA VAL A 222 12.58 -9.95 -4.26
C VAL A 222 12.44 -9.94 -2.75
N THR A 223 13.34 -9.29 -2.02
CA THR A 223 13.41 -9.39 -0.55
C THR A 223 12.89 -8.18 0.22
N TYR A 224 12.56 -7.08 -0.49
CA TYR A 224 12.03 -5.87 0.15
C TYR A 224 10.90 -5.20 -0.64
N THR A 225 11.10 -4.95 -1.93
CA THR A 225 10.13 -4.19 -2.74
C THR A 225 8.84 -4.97 -2.96
N LEU A 226 8.92 -6.21 -3.43
CA LEU A 226 7.74 -7.05 -3.69
C LEU A 226 7.04 -7.52 -2.38
N PRO A 227 7.75 -7.97 -1.32
CA PRO A 227 7.11 -8.25 -0.04
C PRO A 227 6.46 -7.03 0.63
N GLY A 228 7.00 -5.81 0.43
CA GLY A 228 6.35 -4.60 0.93
C GLY A 228 5.15 -4.13 0.08
N LEU A 229 5.08 -4.56 -1.19
CA LEU A 229 4.01 -4.23 -2.13
C LEU A 229 2.76 -5.07 -1.86
N TRP A 230 2.92 -6.38 -1.65
CA TRP A 230 1.95 -7.21 -0.94
C TRP A 230 2.60 -7.96 0.21
N PRO A 231 2.44 -7.46 1.46
CA PRO A 231 2.89 -8.15 2.67
C PRO A 231 1.92 -9.28 3.02
N ASP A 232 1.85 -10.25 2.12
CA ASP A 232 1.20 -11.53 2.33
C ASP A 232 2.07 -12.45 3.17
N ASP A 233 1.43 -13.09 4.14
CA ASP A 233 1.98 -14.18 4.93
C ASP A 233 2.51 -15.29 4.02
N ALA A 234 3.81 -15.53 4.12
CA ALA A 234 4.44 -16.77 3.72
C ALA A 234 4.78 -17.56 5.00
N PRO A 235 4.61 -18.89 5.02
CA PRO A 235 5.08 -19.72 6.14
C PRO A 235 6.57 -19.49 6.44
N PRO A 236 7.04 -19.68 7.69
CA PRO A 236 8.44 -19.42 8.06
C PRO A 236 9.44 -20.19 7.18
N GLY A 237 10.20 -19.45 6.36
CA GLY A 237 11.17 -20.01 5.41
C GLY A 237 10.69 -20.06 3.95
N GLU A 238 9.41 -19.78 3.67
CA GLU A 238 8.91 -19.63 2.30
C GLU A 238 9.11 -18.21 1.74
N VAL A 239 9.21 -18.11 0.42
CA VAL A 239 9.30 -16.83 -0.30
C VAL A 239 7.89 -16.30 -0.54
N ASN A 240 7.67 -15.02 -0.19
CA ASN A 240 6.45 -14.26 -0.45
C ASN A 240 5.87 -14.55 -1.87
N PRO A 241 4.55 -14.86 -2.01
CA PRO A 241 3.99 -15.36 -3.28
C PRO A 241 4.21 -14.46 -4.49
N LEU A 242 4.05 -13.14 -4.33
CA LEU A 242 4.33 -12.15 -5.37
C LEU A 242 5.79 -12.24 -5.83
N SER A 243 6.69 -12.21 -4.85
CA SER A 243 8.14 -12.22 -5.06
C SER A 243 8.58 -13.49 -5.79
N LYS A 244 8.05 -14.65 -5.40
CA LYS A 244 8.26 -15.95 -6.06
C LYS A 244 7.77 -15.93 -7.51
N ALA A 245 6.54 -15.49 -7.75
CA ALA A 245 5.94 -15.47 -9.09
C ALA A 245 6.69 -14.54 -10.05
N TRP A 246 6.90 -13.28 -9.65
CA TRP A 246 7.53 -12.27 -10.50
C TRP A 246 9.01 -12.57 -10.73
N PHE A 247 9.74 -13.08 -9.73
CA PHE A 247 11.13 -13.51 -9.92
C PHE A 247 11.24 -14.66 -10.93
N THR A 248 10.48 -15.75 -10.73
CA THR A 248 10.47 -16.91 -11.65
C THR A 248 10.05 -16.52 -13.07
N SER A 249 9.08 -15.61 -13.19
CA SER A 249 8.64 -15.06 -14.48
C SER A 249 9.73 -14.19 -15.13
N SER A 250 10.43 -13.35 -14.35
CA SER A 250 11.52 -12.51 -14.87
C SER A 250 12.71 -13.32 -15.39
N LEU A 251 13.10 -14.41 -14.71
CA LEU A 251 14.16 -15.32 -15.18
C LEU A 251 13.82 -16.00 -16.53
N ARG A 252 12.54 -16.12 -16.87
CA ARG A 252 12.06 -16.69 -18.13
C ARG A 252 11.91 -15.66 -19.26
N MET A 253 11.84 -14.36 -18.95
CA MET A 253 11.66 -13.30 -19.95
C MET A 253 12.54 -12.06 -19.67
N PRO A 254 13.63 -11.86 -20.44
CA PRO A 254 14.57 -10.74 -20.26
C PRO A 254 13.94 -9.33 -20.28
N LEU A 255 12.79 -9.16 -20.95
CA LEU A 255 12.02 -7.92 -20.94
C LEU A 255 11.50 -7.57 -19.52
N LEU A 256 10.91 -8.54 -18.81
CA LEU A 256 10.45 -8.32 -17.43
C LEU A 256 11.63 -8.21 -16.46
N PHE A 257 12.69 -8.98 -16.67
CA PHE A 257 13.93 -8.89 -15.88
C PHE A 257 14.48 -7.46 -15.81
N HIS A 258 14.68 -6.79 -16.95
CA HIS A 258 15.16 -5.42 -16.95
C HIS A 258 14.11 -4.41 -16.45
N ALA A 259 12.80 -4.69 -16.59
CA ALA A 259 11.74 -3.86 -16.03
C ALA A 259 11.73 -3.93 -14.49
N LEU A 260 11.94 -5.11 -13.89
CA LEU A 260 12.08 -5.25 -12.44
C LEU A 260 13.36 -4.58 -11.92
N ILE A 261 14.48 -4.62 -12.66
CA ILE A 261 15.70 -3.88 -12.27
C ILE A 261 15.48 -2.37 -12.34
N TYR A 262 14.84 -1.86 -13.40
CA TYR A 262 14.47 -0.44 -13.50
C TYR A 262 13.58 0.00 -12.32
N SER A 263 12.53 -0.78 -12.04
CA SER A 263 11.62 -0.57 -10.91
C SER A 263 12.32 -0.63 -9.55
N GLY A 264 13.18 -1.64 -9.36
CA GLY A 264 13.98 -1.81 -8.15
C GLY A 264 14.91 -0.63 -7.91
N SER A 265 15.51 -0.05 -8.95
CA SER A 265 16.34 1.16 -8.80
C SER A 265 15.51 2.37 -8.42
N ASN A 266 14.35 2.57 -9.03
CA ASN A 266 13.48 3.70 -8.71
C ASN A 266 13.03 3.62 -7.24
N HIS A 267 12.70 2.43 -6.76
CA HIS A 267 12.37 2.18 -5.37
C HIS A 267 13.58 2.39 -4.43
N LEU A 268 14.77 1.88 -4.79
CA LEU A 268 15.97 2.01 -3.97
C LEU A 268 16.48 3.47 -3.90
N ASP A 269 16.32 4.25 -4.96
CA ASP A 269 16.58 5.69 -4.96
C ASP A 269 15.64 6.41 -3.98
N TYR A 270 14.34 6.09 -3.98
CA TYR A 270 13.39 6.65 -3.01
C TYR A 270 13.79 6.29 -1.57
N MET A 271 14.10 5.02 -1.30
CA MET A 271 14.51 4.55 0.02
C MET A 271 15.82 5.21 0.51
N ARG A 272 16.72 5.58 -0.39
CA ARG A 272 18.00 6.25 -0.06
C ARG A 272 17.89 7.78 0.03
N HIS A 273 17.00 8.42 -0.73
CA HIS A 273 17.02 9.87 -0.96
C HIS A 273 15.67 10.59 -0.85
N SER A 274 14.56 9.88 -0.63
CA SER A 274 13.18 10.39 -0.80
C SER A 274 12.89 11.01 -2.19
N ALA A 275 13.67 10.63 -3.20
CA ALA A 275 13.63 11.14 -4.57
C ALA A 275 14.04 10.02 -5.54
N ILE A 276 13.64 10.12 -6.81
CA ILE A 276 13.81 9.06 -7.82
C ILE A 276 14.50 9.62 -9.05
N TYR A 277 15.48 8.90 -9.60
CA TYR A 277 16.29 9.34 -10.74
C TYR A 277 16.14 8.40 -11.97
N PRO A 278 14.95 8.28 -12.57
CA PRO A 278 14.66 7.27 -13.61
C PRO A 278 15.49 7.42 -14.90
N ASN A 279 16.12 8.58 -15.09
CA ASN A 279 16.98 8.88 -16.23
C ASN A 279 18.47 8.99 -15.84
N ALA A 280 18.86 8.54 -14.65
CA ALA A 280 20.28 8.34 -14.31
C ALA A 280 20.89 7.20 -15.16
N PRO A 281 22.22 7.14 -15.36
CA PRO A 281 22.81 6.26 -16.37
C PRO A 281 22.48 4.76 -16.23
N LYS A 282 22.39 4.24 -15.00
CA LYS A 282 22.12 2.82 -14.74
C LYS A 282 20.62 2.45 -14.79
N PRO A 283 19.66 3.21 -14.23
CA PRO A 283 18.23 3.01 -14.52
C PRO A 283 17.92 3.14 -16.02
N LEU A 284 18.52 4.15 -16.67
CA LEU A 284 18.24 4.47 -18.07
C LEU A 284 18.71 3.38 -19.05
N SER A 285 19.84 2.72 -18.80
CA SER A 285 20.27 1.60 -19.65
C SER A 285 19.27 0.44 -19.63
N HIS A 286 18.80 0.03 -18.45
CA HIS A 286 17.76 -1.01 -18.34
C HIS A 286 16.44 -0.57 -18.96
N LYS A 287 15.98 0.66 -18.71
CA LYS A 287 14.80 1.26 -19.35
C LYS A 287 14.86 1.23 -20.88
N LEU A 288 16.01 1.58 -21.47
CA LEU A 288 16.22 1.51 -22.92
C LEU A 288 16.16 0.08 -23.45
N ILE A 289 16.71 -0.90 -22.73
CA ILE A 289 16.61 -2.32 -23.09
C ILE A 289 15.17 -2.83 -22.99
N VAL A 290 14.40 -2.40 -21.97
CA VAL A 290 12.96 -2.71 -21.86
C VAL A 290 12.21 -2.18 -23.09
N ILE A 291 12.43 -0.93 -23.49
CA ILE A 291 11.78 -0.35 -24.69
C ILE A 291 12.15 -1.12 -25.96
N GLN A 292 13.43 -1.49 -26.13
CA GLN A 292 13.89 -2.29 -27.28
C GLN A 292 13.22 -3.67 -27.32
N LYS A 293 13.24 -4.42 -26.20
CA LYS A 293 12.64 -5.75 -26.12
C LYS A 293 11.10 -5.69 -26.19
N LEU A 294 10.48 -4.59 -25.73
CA LEU A 294 9.04 -4.36 -25.82
C LEU A 294 8.58 -4.15 -27.27
N ASN A 295 9.31 -3.38 -28.07
CA ASN A 295 8.97 -3.20 -29.49
C ASN A 295 9.03 -4.53 -30.26
N ALA A 296 10.00 -5.40 -29.92
CA ALA A 296 10.05 -6.76 -30.46
C ALA A 296 8.87 -7.62 -29.97
N ALA A 297 8.55 -7.56 -28.67
CA ALA A 297 7.44 -8.30 -28.07
C ALA A 297 6.07 -7.91 -28.64
N LEU A 298 5.85 -6.63 -28.93
CA LEU A 298 4.63 -6.10 -29.55
C LEU A 298 4.52 -6.41 -31.06
N SER A 299 5.56 -6.98 -31.68
CA SER A 299 5.55 -7.38 -33.09
C SER A 299 5.00 -8.79 -33.32
N ASP A 300 4.88 -9.62 -32.27
CA ASP A 300 4.17 -10.91 -32.28
C ASP A 300 2.88 -10.77 -31.45
N PRO A 301 1.68 -10.95 -32.05
CA PRO A 301 0.41 -10.85 -31.33
C PRO A 301 0.29 -11.78 -30.11
N ASN A 302 0.92 -12.96 -30.13
CA ASN A 302 0.83 -13.91 -29.02
C ASN A 302 1.66 -13.45 -27.82
N LEU A 303 2.88 -12.98 -28.09
CA LEU A 303 3.78 -12.42 -27.09
C LEU A 303 3.24 -11.07 -26.55
N ALA A 304 2.69 -10.21 -27.41
CA ALA A 304 2.12 -8.92 -27.06
C ALA A 304 1.02 -8.98 -25.98
N LEU A 305 0.22 -10.06 -25.98
CA LEU A 305 -0.87 -10.25 -25.03
C LEU A 305 -0.42 -10.80 -23.65
N ARG A 306 0.84 -11.24 -23.49
CA ARG A 306 1.30 -11.89 -22.25
C ARG A 306 1.31 -10.96 -21.04
N ASP A 307 0.97 -11.52 -19.87
CA ASP A 307 0.97 -10.84 -18.58
C ASP A 307 2.29 -10.11 -18.28
N GLU A 308 3.43 -10.72 -18.63
CA GLU A 308 4.73 -10.13 -18.37
C GLU A 308 5.00 -8.89 -19.25
N VAL A 309 4.42 -8.84 -20.45
CA VAL A 309 4.49 -7.67 -21.35
C VAL A 309 3.59 -6.56 -20.81
N ILE A 310 2.37 -6.90 -20.37
CA ILE A 310 1.45 -5.97 -19.70
C ILE A 310 2.12 -5.34 -18.46
N LEU A 311 2.80 -6.14 -17.63
CA LEU A 311 3.55 -5.66 -16.48
C LEU A 311 4.74 -4.77 -16.86
N ALA A 312 5.51 -5.13 -17.89
CA ALA A 312 6.61 -4.30 -18.37
C ALA A 312 6.12 -2.94 -18.90
N ILE A 313 5.00 -2.90 -19.62
CA ILE A 313 4.36 -1.65 -20.05
C ILE A 313 3.89 -0.87 -18.82
N LEU A 314 3.27 -1.50 -17.82
CA LEU A 314 2.75 -0.82 -16.63
C LEU A 314 3.86 -0.20 -15.75
N ILE A 315 5.02 -0.84 -15.66
CA ILE A 315 6.21 -0.29 -14.99
C ILE A 315 6.68 0.99 -15.73
N LEU A 316 6.76 0.96 -17.07
CA LEU A 316 7.07 2.15 -17.88
C LEU A 316 5.94 3.20 -17.87
N ALA A 317 4.68 2.79 -17.71
CA ALA A 317 3.53 3.69 -17.67
C ALA A 317 3.47 4.51 -16.39
N SER A 318 3.92 3.95 -15.27
CA SER A 318 3.85 4.55 -13.94
C SER A 318 5.13 5.30 -13.56
N GLN A 319 6.30 4.72 -13.77
CA GLN A 319 7.52 5.15 -13.06
C GLN A 319 8.35 6.24 -13.76
N GLU A 320 7.72 7.10 -14.56
CA GLU A 320 8.40 8.17 -15.30
C GLU A 320 8.47 9.50 -14.54
N VAL A 321 7.39 9.88 -13.84
CA VAL A 321 7.22 11.25 -13.30
C VAL A 321 6.80 11.18 -11.83
N PHE A 322 7.77 11.39 -10.94
CA PHE A 322 7.58 11.34 -9.49
C PHE A 322 7.32 12.73 -8.87
N ILE A 323 6.22 12.89 -8.12
CA ILE A 323 5.84 14.14 -7.44
C ILE A 323 6.37 14.16 -6.00
N GLY A 324 7.69 14.30 -5.83
CA GLY A 324 8.33 14.37 -4.50
C GLY A 324 8.05 15.62 -3.65
N LYS A 325 6.95 16.34 -3.87
CA LYS A 325 6.61 17.58 -3.16
C LYS A 325 5.87 17.29 -1.85
N LYS A 326 6.59 17.21 -0.72
CA LYS A 326 5.96 17.26 0.61
C LYS A 326 5.03 18.48 0.71
N GLY A 327 3.82 18.27 1.23
CA GLY A 327 2.83 19.33 1.46
C GLY A 327 3.15 20.20 2.68
N LYS A 328 2.16 21.00 3.10
CA LYS A 328 2.14 21.65 4.43
C LYS A 328 1.90 20.60 5.54
N ARG A 329 1.47 21.03 6.74
CA ARG A 329 0.97 20.13 7.79
C ARG A 329 -0.09 19.19 7.21
N ASN A 330 -0.03 17.91 7.57
CA ASN A 330 -1.10 16.97 7.24
C ASN A 330 -2.25 17.18 8.23
N PRO A 331 -3.50 17.42 7.79
CA PRO A 331 -4.65 17.52 8.71
C PRO A 331 -4.91 16.25 9.54
N PHE A 332 -4.48 15.07 9.07
CA PHE A 332 -4.73 13.79 9.71
C PHE A 332 -3.42 13.05 10.02
N ASN A 333 -3.40 12.30 11.12
CA ASN A 333 -2.33 11.34 11.44
C ASN A 333 -2.58 10.00 10.72
N SER A 334 -2.74 10.06 9.39
CA SER A 334 -3.15 8.94 8.55
C SER A 334 -2.36 7.65 8.84
N PRO A 335 -3.04 6.51 9.08
CA PRO A 335 -2.38 5.26 9.42
C PRO A 335 -1.85 4.53 8.17
N LEU A 336 -0.86 3.66 8.34
CA LEU A 336 -0.42 2.71 7.30
C LEU A 336 -0.10 3.33 5.92
N GLN A 337 0.41 4.57 5.90
CA GLN A 337 0.74 5.34 4.67
C GLN A 337 1.75 4.62 3.75
N SER A 338 2.66 3.84 4.32
CA SER A 338 3.67 3.06 3.60
C SER A 338 3.22 1.65 3.20
N LEU A 339 2.06 1.17 3.67
CA LEU A 339 1.55 -0.16 3.35
C LEU A 339 1.34 -0.29 1.83
N GLY A 340 1.87 -1.34 1.21
CA GLY A 340 1.85 -1.51 -0.25
C GLY A 340 2.57 -0.41 -1.01
N TRP A 341 3.55 0.26 -0.37
CA TRP A 341 4.32 1.39 -0.90
C TRP A 341 3.45 2.53 -1.45
N LEU A 342 2.28 2.81 -0.85
CA LEU A 342 1.39 3.90 -1.31
C LEU A 342 2.06 5.28 -1.22
N ASN A 343 2.93 5.49 -0.23
CA ASN A 343 3.83 6.65 -0.11
C ASN A 343 4.84 6.80 -1.28
N VAL A 344 5.12 5.72 -2.03
CA VAL A 344 5.97 5.74 -3.23
C VAL A 344 5.11 5.79 -4.48
N TYR A 345 4.28 4.78 -4.72
CA TYR A 345 3.56 4.62 -5.99
C TYR A 345 2.39 5.60 -6.14
N GLY A 346 1.78 6.06 -5.05
CA GLY A 346 0.78 7.13 -5.07
C GLY A 346 1.34 8.51 -5.45
N ASN A 347 2.67 8.68 -5.50
CA ASN A 347 3.34 9.91 -5.93
C ASN A 347 3.71 9.91 -7.42
N PHE A 348 3.48 8.84 -8.18
CA PHE A 348 3.74 8.83 -9.62
C PHE A 348 2.58 9.42 -10.44
N LYS A 349 2.91 10.09 -11.54
CA LYS A 349 1.94 10.37 -12.62
C LYS A 349 2.03 9.28 -13.68
N PHE A 350 0.93 8.57 -13.87
CA PHE A 350 0.75 7.66 -14.98
C PHE A 350 0.76 8.40 -16.33
N VAL A 351 1.40 7.81 -17.34
CA VAL A 351 1.42 8.30 -18.72
C VAL A 351 0.14 7.82 -19.45
N PRO A 352 -0.78 8.72 -19.86
CA PRO A 352 -2.11 8.31 -20.36
C PRO A 352 -2.08 7.39 -21.59
N GLN A 353 -1.09 7.57 -22.46
CA GLN A 353 -0.90 6.72 -23.65
C GLN A 353 -0.56 5.27 -23.27
N HIS A 354 0.17 5.07 -22.18
CA HIS A 354 0.61 3.73 -21.75
C HIS A 354 -0.43 3.04 -20.86
N THR A 355 -1.16 3.79 -20.02
CA THR A 355 -2.33 3.22 -19.31
C THR A 355 -3.44 2.85 -20.29
N LYS A 356 -3.67 3.65 -21.34
CA LYS A 356 -4.57 3.24 -22.43
C LYS A 356 -4.09 1.96 -23.11
N ALA A 357 -2.81 1.87 -23.51
CA ALA A 357 -2.30 0.66 -24.16
C ALA A 357 -2.45 -0.60 -23.29
N VAL A 358 -2.21 -0.48 -21.97
CA VAL A 358 -2.49 -1.56 -21.00
C VAL A 358 -3.98 -1.91 -20.98
N ALA A 359 -4.88 -0.93 -20.96
CA ALA A 359 -6.32 -1.15 -20.96
C ALA A 359 -6.81 -1.82 -22.25
N ASP A 360 -6.38 -1.35 -23.42
CA ASP A 360 -6.74 -1.92 -24.72
C ASP A 360 -6.30 -3.41 -24.81
N ILE A 361 -5.11 -3.76 -24.32
CA ILE A 361 -4.63 -5.15 -24.26
C ILE A 361 -5.47 -6.02 -23.31
N ILE A 362 -5.82 -5.52 -22.12
CA ILE A 362 -6.65 -6.25 -21.14
C ILE A 362 -8.07 -6.47 -21.68
N ILE A 363 -8.63 -5.48 -22.39
CA ILE A 363 -9.94 -5.59 -23.05
C ILE A 363 -9.88 -6.65 -24.15
N MET A 364 -8.83 -6.69 -24.98
CA MET A 364 -8.65 -7.73 -26.01
C MET A 364 -8.54 -9.15 -25.43
N ARG A 365 -8.08 -9.31 -24.18
CA ARG A 365 -8.07 -10.61 -23.48
C ARG A 365 -9.42 -11.02 -22.86
N GLY A 366 -10.40 -10.13 -22.78
CA GLY A 366 -11.67 -10.36 -22.08
C GLY A 366 -11.73 -9.85 -20.63
N GLY A 367 -10.80 -8.98 -20.22
CA GLY A 367 -10.84 -8.27 -18.94
C GLY A 367 -9.87 -8.79 -17.86
N LEU A 368 -9.83 -8.09 -16.72
CA LEU A 368 -8.81 -8.28 -15.68
C LEU A 368 -8.76 -9.68 -15.04
N GLU A 369 -9.89 -10.38 -14.97
CA GLU A 369 -9.96 -11.73 -14.38
C GLU A 369 -9.35 -12.81 -15.28
N THR A 370 -8.84 -12.43 -16.46
CA THR A 370 -8.09 -13.31 -17.38
C THR A 370 -6.57 -13.23 -17.19
N LEU A 371 -6.08 -12.41 -16.25
CA LEU A 371 -4.66 -12.26 -15.94
C LEU A 371 -4.20 -13.35 -14.96
N GLU A 372 -3.15 -14.08 -15.31
CA GLU A 372 -2.63 -15.25 -14.59
C GLU A 372 -1.40 -14.92 -13.73
N LEU A 373 -0.64 -13.88 -14.08
CA LEU A 373 0.54 -13.48 -13.30
C LEU A 373 0.11 -12.94 -11.94
N HIS A 374 0.47 -13.67 -10.89
CA HIS A 374 0.03 -13.41 -9.52
C HIS A 374 0.14 -11.91 -9.14
N GLY A 375 -1.00 -11.35 -8.75
CA GLY A 375 -1.16 -9.95 -8.33
C GLY A 375 -1.25 -8.91 -9.45
N LEU A 376 -0.98 -9.22 -10.72
CA LEU A 376 -0.92 -8.21 -11.79
C LEU A 376 -2.23 -7.38 -11.89
N ALA A 377 -3.38 -8.06 -11.88
CA ALA A 377 -4.69 -7.41 -11.88
C ALA A 377 -4.93 -6.54 -10.63
N GLU A 378 -4.52 -6.98 -9.44
CA GLU A 378 -4.60 -6.18 -8.21
C GLU A 378 -3.76 -4.88 -8.30
N ILE A 379 -2.60 -4.91 -8.95
CA ILE A 379 -1.78 -3.70 -9.16
C ILE A 379 -2.43 -2.73 -10.14
N ILE A 380 -3.09 -3.25 -11.18
CA ILE A 380 -3.82 -2.44 -12.16
C ILE A 380 -5.01 -1.74 -11.48
N VAL A 381 -5.79 -2.47 -10.68
CA VAL A 381 -6.90 -1.90 -9.89
C VAL A 381 -6.39 -0.93 -8.82
N SER A 382 -5.27 -1.21 -8.15
CA SER A 382 -4.67 -0.29 -7.17
C SER A 382 -4.23 1.02 -7.83
N GLY A 383 -3.60 0.98 -9.01
CA GLY A 383 -3.21 2.17 -9.78
C GLY A 383 -4.39 3.00 -10.27
N ASP A 384 -5.50 2.34 -10.64
CA ASP A 384 -6.77 2.99 -10.99
C ASP A 384 -7.42 3.66 -9.77
N VAL A 385 -7.51 2.97 -8.63
CA VAL A 385 -8.00 3.52 -7.35
C VAL A 385 -7.15 4.70 -6.86
N ILE A 386 -5.82 4.66 -7.00
CA ILE A 386 -4.93 5.80 -6.76
C ILE A 386 -5.31 6.98 -7.67
N SER A 387 -5.50 6.73 -8.96
CA SER A 387 -5.78 7.77 -9.95
C SER A 387 -7.16 8.40 -9.73
N ALA A 388 -8.18 7.57 -9.51
CA ALA A 388 -9.55 7.95 -9.23
C ALA A 388 -9.69 8.73 -7.91
N THR A 389 -8.99 8.31 -6.85
CA THR A 389 -8.92 9.05 -5.57
C THR A 389 -8.31 10.43 -5.77
N ASN A 390 -7.20 10.53 -6.52
CA ASN A 390 -6.51 11.80 -6.76
C ASN A 390 -7.31 12.77 -7.67
N ALA A 391 -8.13 12.26 -8.59
CA ALA A 391 -8.99 13.07 -9.45
C ALA A 391 -10.35 13.42 -8.81
N LEU A 392 -10.79 12.62 -7.83
CA LEU A 392 -12.18 12.50 -7.38
C LEU A 392 -13.11 12.15 -8.55
N THR A 393 -12.83 11.01 -9.16
CA THR A 393 -13.64 10.38 -10.22
C THR A 393 -13.96 8.93 -9.83
N LYS A 394 -14.87 8.29 -10.57
CA LYS A 394 -15.07 6.84 -10.47
C LYS A 394 -13.85 6.09 -11.05
N PRO A 395 -13.49 4.91 -10.52
CA PRO A 395 -12.47 4.04 -11.11
C PRO A 395 -12.91 3.54 -12.50
N GLY A 396 -11.96 3.33 -13.41
CA GLY A 396 -12.23 2.84 -14.76
C GLY A 396 -12.45 1.32 -14.84
N TRP A 397 -11.91 0.55 -13.90
CA TRP A 397 -12.02 -0.92 -13.89
C TRP A 397 -13.12 -1.43 -12.96
N PRO A 398 -13.75 -2.59 -13.28
CA PRO A 398 -14.64 -3.28 -12.35
C PRO A 398 -13.87 -3.89 -11.17
N GLN A 399 -14.56 -4.09 -10.06
CA GLN A 399 -13.98 -4.67 -8.85
C GLN A 399 -13.70 -6.17 -9.05
N LEU A 400 -12.49 -6.61 -8.71
CA LEU A 400 -12.10 -8.04 -8.82
C LEU A 400 -12.88 -8.88 -7.79
N ARG A 401 -13.40 -10.04 -8.21
CA ARG A 401 -14.26 -10.91 -7.37
C ARG A 401 -13.57 -11.30 -6.05
N ARG A 402 -12.27 -11.58 -6.11
CA ARG A 402 -11.46 -11.91 -4.92
C ARG A 402 -11.30 -10.74 -3.95
N LEU A 403 -11.35 -9.49 -4.43
CA LEU A 403 -11.31 -8.31 -3.56
C LEU A 403 -12.66 -8.07 -2.87
N VAL A 404 -13.78 -8.30 -3.56
CA VAL A 404 -15.14 -8.24 -2.96
C VAL A 404 -15.25 -9.24 -1.80
N ASN A 405 -14.78 -10.48 -1.98
CA ASN A 405 -14.78 -11.50 -0.93
C ASN A 405 -14.00 -11.07 0.33
N LEU A 406 -12.97 -10.23 0.21
CA LEU A 406 -12.22 -9.70 1.34
C LEU A 406 -12.97 -8.61 2.12
N ILE A 407 -13.93 -7.91 1.49
CA ILE A 407 -14.85 -7.00 2.18
C ILE A 407 -15.82 -7.82 3.05
N THR A 408 -16.43 -8.87 2.49
CA THR A 408 -17.29 -9.78 3.26
C THR A 408 -16.51 -10.42 4.41
N SER A 409 -15.27 -10.87 4.17
CA SER A 409 -14.42 -11.45 5.21
C SER A 409 -14.05 -10.47 6.33
N ILE A 410 -13.85 -9.17 6.05
CA ILE A 410 -13.50 -8.19 7.09
C ILE A 410 -14.73 -7.78 7.92
N ARG A 411 -15.91 -7.62 7.28
CA ARG A 411 -17.17 -7.35 7.98
C ARG A 411 -17.52 -8.47 8.96
N VAL A 412 -17.45 -9.73 8.51
CA VAL A 412 -17.69 -10.90 9.39
C VAL A 412 -16.66 -10.99 10.51
N TRP A 413 -15.38 -10.74 10.24
CA TRP A 413 -14.33 -10.76 11.27
C TRP A 413 -14.54 -9.67 12.33
N ALA A 414 -14.95 -8.46 11.96
CA ALA A 414 -15.11 -7.33 12.88
C ALA A 414 -16.26 -7.52 13.89
N ILE A 415 -17.29 -8.31 13.55
CA ILE A 415 -18.42 -8.65 14.44
C ILE A 415 -18.28 -10.03 15.11
N SER A 416 -17.17 -10.74 14.89
CA SER A 416 -16.92 -12.06 15.49
C SER A 416 -16.18 -11.93 16.83
N PRO A 417 -16.33 -12.90 17.76
CA PRO A 417 -15.46 -13.00 18.93
C PRO A 417 -13.97 -13.02 18.53
N PRO A 418 -13.07 -12.36 19.28
CA PRO A 418 -13.26 -11.85 20.64
C PRO A 418 -13.82 -10.42 20.75
N TRP A 419 -14.24 -9.79 19.65
CA TRP A 419 -14.64 -8.37 19.67
C TRP A 419 -16.04 -8.18 20.29
N PRO A 420 -16.28 -7.12 21.08
CA PRO A 420 -17.63 -6.79 21.55
C PRO A 420 -18.49 -6.31 20.38
N LEU A 421 -19.73 -6.82 20.24
CA LEU A 421 -20.68 -6.36 19.21
C LEU A 421 -20.95 -4.85 19.26
N ILE A 422 -20.72 -4.23 20.42
CA ILE A 422 -20.90 -2.79 20.68
C ILE A 422 -19.84 -1.93 19.96
N GLN A 423 -18.69 -2.48 19.56
CA GLN A 423 -17.65 -1.72 18.82
C GLN A 423 -17.94 -1.58 17.32
N THR A 424 -19.22 -1.51 16.95
CA THR A 424 -19.69 -1.34 15.57
C THR A 424 -19.70 0.14 15.18
N GLN A 425 -18.52 0.66 14.84
CA GLN A 425 -18.38 1.91 14.10
C GLN A 425 -19.26 1.88 12.85
N ALA A 426 -19.75 3.05 12.44
CA ALA A 426 -20.78 3.28 11.42
C ALA A 426 -22.20 2.79 11.74
N SER A 427 -22.46 2.20 12.91
CA SER A 427 -23.82 1.79 13.29
C SER A 427 -24.82 2.95 13.31
N ALA A 428 -24.40 4.16 13.70
CA ALA A 428 -25.29 5.33 13.80
C ALA A 428 -25.86 5.78 12.43
N PHE A 429 -25.19 5.51 11.30
CA PHE A 429 -25.71 5.89 9.98
C PHE A 429 -27.00 5.16 9.59
N TRP A 430 -27.26 3.98 10.16
CA TRP A 430 -28.48 3.21 9.87
C TRP A 430 -29.77 3.93 10.30
N SER A 431 -29.68 4.87 11.25
CA SER A 431 -30.79 5.77 11.61
C SER A 431 -31.19 6.73 10.47
N LEU A 432 -30.25 7.04 9.56
CA LEU A 432 -30.39 8.06 8.53
C LEU A 432 -31.08 7.56 7.24
N ARG A 433 -31.55 6.31 7.23
CA ARG A 433 -32.24 5.70 6.07
C ARG A 433 -33.53 6.47 5.69
N SER A 434 -34.21 7.05 6.67
CA SER A 434 -35.35 7.97 6.49
C SER A 434 -34.94 9.32 5.86
N TYR A 435 -33.69 9.73 6.04
CA TYR A 435 -33.11 10.98 5.54
C TYR A 435 -32.43 10.82 4.15
N GLY A 436 -32.81 9.78 3.40
CA GLY A 436 -32.36 9.56 2.02
C GLY A 436 -31.01 8.85 1.87
N ILE A 437 -30.42 8.34 2.95
CA ILE A 437 -29.23 7.49 2.86
C ILE A 437 -29.59 6.13 2.26
N THR A 438 -28.89 5.75 1.19
CA THR A 438 -29.16 4.50 0.44
C THR A 438 -28.49 3.29 1.10
N ASP A 439 -29.09 2.11 0.97
CA ASP A 439 -28.55 0.86 1.51
C ASP A 439 -27.11 0.58 1.02
N SER A 440 -26.81 0.91 -0.24
CA SER A 440 -25.46 0.80 -0.81
C SER A 440 -24.44 1.74 -0.13
N MET A 441 -24.85 2.91 0.36
CA MET A 441 -23.97 3.78 1.16
C MET A 441 -23.75 3.18 2.56
N LEU A 442 -24.79 2.61 3.18
CA LEU A 442 -24.69 1.94 4.48
C LEU A 442 -23.77 0.71 4.42
N GLU A 443 -23.88 -0.12 3.37
CA GLU A 443 -22.96 -1.24 3.14
C GLU A 443 -21.50 -0.81 2.96
N VAL A 444 -21.24 0.33 2.31
CA VAL A 444 -19.90 0.91 2.19
C VAL A 444 -19.43 1.44 3.56
N PHE A 445 -20.29 2.08 4.34
CA PHE A 445 -19.93 2.64 5.64
C PHE A 445 -19.64 1.53 6.68
N ASP A 446 -20.46 0.47 6.74
CA ASP A 446 -20.16 -0.77 7.48
C ASP A 446 -18.80 -1.35 7.10
N SER A 447 -18.48 -1.36 5.80
CA SER A 447 -17.20 -1.86 5.30
C SER A 447 -16.03 -1.01 5.77
N ILE A 448 -16.19 0.32 5.74
CA ILE A 448 -15.19 1.28 6.25
C ILE A 448 -15.03 1.13 7.77
N GLY A 449 -16.10 0.95 8.53
CA GLY A 449 -16.06 0.70 9.98
C GLY A 449 -15.29 -0.59 10.32
N ALA A 450 -15.62 -1.70 9.64
CA ALA A 450 -14.94 -2.98 9.82
C ALA A 450 -13.44 -2.93 9.46
N LEU A 451 -13.06 -2.17 8.42
CA LEU A 451 -11.67 -1.90 8.08
C LEU A 451 -10.98 -1.00 9.12
N THR A 452 -11.67 0.04 9.60
CA THR A 452 -11.14 0.96 10.61
C THR A 452 -10.85 0.23 11.91
N HIS A 453 -11.76 -0.64 12.35
CA HIS A 453 -11.53 -1.55 13.47
C HIS A 453 -10.28 -2.44 13.23
N ALA A 454 -10.13 -3.02 12.03
CA ALA A 454 -8.93 -3.80 11.68
C ALA A 454 -7.62 -2.99 11.74
N ILE A 455 -7.66 -1.73 11.31
CA ILE A 455 -6.53 -0.80 11.41
C ILE A 455 -6.24 -0.46 12.88
N GLY A 456 -7.25 -0.13 13.68
CA GLY A 456 -7.13 0.15 15.11
C GLY A 456 -6.54 -1.01 15.89
N VAL A 457 -7.05 -2.24 15.68
CA VAL A 457 -6.51 -3.49 16.27
C VAL A 457 -5.04 -3.69 15.91
N HIS A 458 -4.65 -3.44 14.65
CA HIS A 458 -3.24 -3.53 14.22
C HIS A 458 -2.36 -2.47 14.88
N LEU A 459 -2.77 -1.19 14.90
CA LEU A 459 -2.01 -0.09 15.51
C LEU A 459 -1.83 -0.27 17.02
N GLN A 460 -2.81 -0.86 17.69
CA GLN A 460 -2.78 -1.17 19.12
C GLN A 460 -1.99 -2.46 19.45
N GLY A 461 -1.42 -3.15 18.44
CA GLY A 461 -0.65 -4.38 18.63
C GLY A 461 -1.47 -5.55 19.18
N LYS A 462 -2.80 -5.52 19.05
CA LYS A 462 -3.70 -6.51 19.63
C LYS A 462 -3.58 -7.87 18.90
N PRO A 463 -3.68 -9.00 19.62
CA PRO A 463 -3.76 -10.32 19.01
C PRO A 463 -5.03 -10.46 18.15
N PHE A 464 -5.08 -11.47 17.27
CA PHE A 464 -6.21 -11.76 16.37
C PHE A 464 -6.51 -10.70 15.29
N GLY A 465 -5.66 -9.68 15.15
CA GLY A 465 -5.69 -8.71 14.04
C GLY A 465 -5.52 -9.36 12.66
N ARG A 466 -5.97 -8.66 11.60
CA ARG A 466 -5.81 -9.11 10.21
C ARG A 466 -4.40 -8.84 9.68
N TYR A 467 -3.87 -9.78 8.90
CA TYR A 467 -2.57 -9.64 8.23
C TYR A 467 -2.55 -8.44 7.27
N LEU A 468 -1.39 -7.77 7.17
CA LEU A 468 -1.26 -6.52 6.42
C LEU A 468 -1.56 -6.67 4.92
N GLY A 469 -1.24 -7.81 4.30
CA GLY A 469 -1.62 -8.11 2.92
C GLY A 469 -3.14 -8.23 2.71
N THR A 470 -3.89 -8.66 3.73
CA THR A 470 -5.36 -8.60 3.74
C THR A 470 -5.81 -7.14 3.87
N VAL A 471 -5.36 -6.42 4.90
CA VAL A 471 -5.75 -5.02 5.16
C VAL A 471 -5.48 -4.15 3.93
N HIS A 472 -4.31 -4.30 3.28
CA HIS A 472 -3.95 -3.60 2.04
C HIS A 472 -4.96 -3.84 0.92
N ARG A 473 -5.29 -5.10 0.61
CA ARG A 473 -6.23 -5.44 -0.46
C ARG A 473 -7.65 -4.96 -0.14
N THR A 474 -8.09 -5.16 1.11
CA THR A 474 -9.43 -4.77 1.55
C THR A 474 -9.62 -3.25 1.51
N ARG A 475 -8.60 -2.44 1.86
CA ARG A 475 -8.71 -0.98 1.70
C ARG A 475 -8.80 -0.53 0.24
N THR A 476 -8.08 -1.19 -0.69
CA THR A 476 -8.20 -0.89 -2.13
C THR A 476 -9.61 -1.22 -2.62
N ALA A 477 -10.17 -2.35 -2.15
CA ALA A 477 -11.53 -2.75 -2.46
C ALA A 477 -12.57 -1.74 -1.92
N ILE A 478 -12.46 -1.33 -0.66
CA ILE A 478 -13.42 -0.41 -0.03
C ILE A 478 -13.32 0.99 -0.63
N GLN A 479 -12.12 1.50 -0.90
CA GLN A 479 -11.93 2.78 -1.59
C GLN A 479 -12.52 2.78 -3.00
N HIS A 480 -12.43 1.65 -3.72
CA HIS A 480 -13.08 1.46 -5.02
C HIS A 480 -14.62 1.57 -4.90
N SER A 481 -15.23 0.84 -3.95
CA SER A 481 -16.67 0.91 -3.69
C SER A 481 -17.14 2.30 -3.23
N LEU A 482 -16.34 2.99 -2.40
CA LEU A 482 -16.62 4.36 -1.94
C LEU A 482 -16.60 5.38 -3.08
N LEU A 483 -15.64 5.28 -4.00
CA LEU A 483 -15.57 6.14 -5.19
C LEU A 483 -16.70 5.85 -6.20
N LEU A 484 -17.27 4.65 -6.18
CA LEU A 484 -18.42 4.28 -7.02
C LEU A 484 -19.77 4.80 -6.50
N LEU A 485 -19.87 5.24 -5.24
CA LEU A 485 -21.11 5.84 -4.72
C LEU A 485 -21.53 7.04 -5.61
N PRO A 486 -22.76 7.03 -6.15
CA PRO A 486 -23.23 8.08 -7.05
C PRO A 486 -23.29 9.43 -6.34
N THR A 487 -23.16 10.54 -7.07
CA THR A 487 -23.53 11.85 -6.52
C THR A 487 -25.04 11.94 -6.30
N PHE A 488 -25.49 12.91 -5.51
CA PHE A 488 -26.92 13.21 -5.37
C PHE A 488 -27.63 13.44 -6.71
N ASP A 489 -26.98 14.10 -7.67
CA ASP A 489 -27.51 14.29 -9.03
C ASP A 489 -27.63 12.97 -9.80
N GLU A 490 -26.60 12.13 -9.74
CA GLU A 490 -26.57 10.82 -10.42
C GLU A 490 -27.62 9.84 -9.89
N LEU A 491 -28.03 9.96 -8.62
CA LEU A 491 -29.10 9.14 -8.06
C LEU A 491 -30.45 9.31 -8.77
N ASN A 492 -30.67 10.39 -9.54
CA ASN A 492 -31.90 10.65 -10.28
C ASN A 492 -33.17 10.52 -9.41
N LEU A 493 -33.06 10.86 -8.11
CA LEU A 493 -34.13 10.76 -7.10
C LEU A 493 -35.26 11.76 -7.40
N ARG A 494 -36.13 11.39 -8.35
CA ARG A 494 -37.23 12.21 -8.87
C ARG A 494 -37.90 13.04 -7.76
N PRO A 495 -38.09 14.35 -7.96
CA PRO A 495 -38.99 15.15 -7.11
C PRO A 495 -40.41 14.69 -7.42
N LYS A 496 -40.90 13.74 -6.62
CA LYS A 496 -42.20 13.09 -6.79
C LYS A 496 -42.94 12.82 -5.46
N GLU A 497 -42.58 13.59 -4.44
CA GLU A 497 -43.42 13.87 -3.28
C GLU A 497 -43.45 15.40 -3.16
N GLU A 498 -44.65 15.97 -3.12
CA GLU A 498 -44.84 17.42 -3.15
C GLU A 498 -44.65 17.99 -1.73
N GLY A 499 -43.77 18.99 -1.59
CA GLY A 499 -43.61 19.75 -0.34
C GLY A 499 -42.47 19.32 0.60
N VAL A 500 -41.75 18.22 0.33
CA VAL A 500 -40.56 17.82 1.12
C VAL A 500 -39.28 18.05 0.33
N GLU A 501 -38.50 19.06 0.74
CA GLU A 501 -37.12 19.20 0.28
C GLU A 501 -36.31 17.98 0.72
N LYS A 502 -35.74 17.25 -0.25
CA LYS A 502 -34.79 16.17 0.04
C LYS A 502 -33.48 16.78 0.52
N LYS A 503 -33.42 17.04 1.83
CA LYS A 503 -32.26 17.57 2.56
C LYS A 503 -30.99 16.89 2.10
N ASN A 504 -29.94 17.69 1.85
CA ASN A 504 -28.69 17.27 1.19
C ASN A 504 -27.77 16.36 2.05
N VAL A 505 -28.34 15.62 3.01
CA VAL A 505 -27.64 14.74 3.95
C VAL A 505 -26.84 13.67 3.21
N TYR A 506 -27.39 13.12 2.11
CA TYR A 506 -26.71 12.13 1.28
C TYR A 506 -25.37 12.63 0.73
N GLU A 507 -25.34 13.80 0.07
CA GLU A 507 -24.10 14.31 -0.52
C GLU A 507 -23.10 14.76 0.56
N CYS A 508 -23.59 15.31 1.68
CA CYS A 508 -22.75 15.65 2.82
C CYS A 508 -22.12 14.38 3.44
N CYS A 509 -22.88 13.30 3.60
CA CYS A 509 -22.37 11.99 4.03
C CYS A 509 -21.33 11.46 3.04
N ARG A 510 -21.62 11.50 1.73
CA ARG A 510 -20.73 11.02 0.66
C ARG A 510 -19.40 11.76 0.62
N LEU A 511 -19.44 13.09 0.67
CA LEU A 511 -18.25 13.95 0.66
C LEU A 511 -17.42 13.79 1.94
N THR A 512 -18.06 13.69 3.11
CA THR A 512 -17.38 13.44 4.39
C THR A 512 -16.74 12.05 4.41
N ALA A 513 -17.44 11.02 3.91
CA ALA A 513 -16.87 9.68 3.76
C ALA A 513 -15.69 9.65 2.77
N LEU A 514 -15.69 10.45 1.71
CA LEU A 514 -14.53 10.62 0.82
C LEU A 514 -13.35 11.32 1.51
N ILE A 515 -13.60 12.30 2.39
CA ILE A 515 -12.57 12.89 3.27
C ILE A 515 -11.97 11.81 4.17
N TYR A 516 -12.82 11.02 4.84
CA TYR A 516 -12.40 9.90 5.68
C TYR A 516 -11.66 8.82 4.88
N GLY A 517 -12.07 8.58 3.63
CA GLY A 517 -11.42 7.68 2.68
C GLY A 517 -9.97 8.09 2.41
N VAL A 518 -9.74 9.38 2.14
CA VAL A 518 -8.41 9.97 1.94
C VAL A 518 -7.61 10.10 3.25
N ALA A 519 -8.27 10.19 4.40
CA ALA A 519 -7.63 10.33 5.71
C ALA A 519 -7.17 8.99 6.32
N VAL A 520 -8.00 7.96 6.25
CA VAL A 520 -7.87 6.71 7.03
C VAL A 520 -7.84 5.46 6.15
N VAL A 521 -8.83 5.30 5.25
CA VAL A 521 -8.99 4.08 4.44
C VAL A 521 -7.81 3.90 3.49
N TYR A 522 -7.57 4.88 2.63
CA TYR A 522 -6.62 4.81 1.52
C TYR A 522 -5.82 6.12 1.42
N PRO A 523 -4.87 6.36 2.35
CA PRO A 523 -4.19 7.64 2.48
C PRO A 523 -3.17 7.88 1.36
N VAL A 524 -3.65 8.45 0.26
CA VAL A 524 -2.83 8.89 -0.87
C VAL A 524 -1.87 10.02 -0.44
N PRO A 525 -0.62 10.03 -0.91
CA PRO A 525 0.32 11.10 -0.62
C PRO A 525 -0.10 12.41 -1.30
N ASN A 526 0.37 13.54 -0.76
CA ASN A 526 0.11 14.90 -1.26
C ASN A 526 -1.39 15.27 -1.35
N SER A 527 -2.22 14.64 -0.52
CA SER A 527 -3.69 14.76 -0.44
C SER A 527 -4.26 16.18 -0.31
N HIS A 528 -3.45 17.20 0.01
CA HIS A 528 -3.88 18.59 0.21
C HIS A 528 -4.81 19.13 -0.89
N GLY A 529 -4.52 18.85 -2.17
CA GLY A 529 -5.37 19.31 -3.30
C GLY A 529 -6.69 18.53 -3.42
N VAL A 530 -6.68 17.24 -3.09
CA VAL A 530 -7.86 16.37 -3.04
C VAL A 530 -8.78 16.81 -1.90
N LEU A 531 -8.21 17.00 -0.71
CA LEU A 531 -8.90 17.48 0.47
C LEU A 531 -9.43 18.90 0.29
N GLN A 532 -8.70 19.81 -0.38
CA GLN A 532 -9.24 21.14 -0.70
C GLN A 532 -10.52 21.03 -1.54
N LYS A 533 -10.52 20.25 -2.63
CA LYS A 533 -11.71 20.06 -3.48
C LYS A 533 -12.87 19.43 -2.69
N LEU A 534 -12.61 18.46 -1.80
CA LEU A 534 -13.64 17.87 -0.94
C LEU A 534 -14.19 18.84 0.10
N VAL A 535 -13.34 19.63 0.76
CA VAL A 535 -13.71 20.61 1.78
C VAL A 535 -14.59 21.71 1.19
N THR A 536 -14.21 22.28 0.04
CA THR A 536 -15.02 23.30 -0.64
C THR A 536 -16.39 22.74 -1.05
N LEU A 537 -16.44 21.51 -1.59
CA LEU A 537 -17.71 20.85 -1.96
C LEU A 537 -18.58 20.55 -0.73
N LEU A 538 -17.99 20.07 0.37
CA LEU A 538 -18.71 19.76 1.60
C LEU A 538 -19.27 21.03 2.27
N GLN A 539 -18.51 22.14 2.27
CA GLN A 539 -19.03 23.43 2.74
C GLN A 539 -20.27 23.85 1.95
N VAL A 540 -20.22 23.82 0.61
CA VAL A 540 -21.37 24.16 -0.25
C VAL A 540 -22.55 23.23 0.04
N ALA A 541 -22.31 21.92 0.15
CA ALA A 541 -23.35 20.94 0.43
C ALA A 541 -24.03 21.17 1.80
N LEU A 542 -23.26 21.51 2.84
CA LEU A 542 -23.75 21.82 4.19
C LEU A 542 -24.46 23.18 4.29
N VAL A 543 -24.02 24.19 3.52
CA VAL A 543 -24.72 25.48 3.42
C VAL A 543 -26.10 25.27 2.78
N VAL A 544 -26.19 24.45 1.72
CA VAL A 544 -27.47 24.08 1.10
C VAL A 544 -28.34 23.20 2.02
N LEU A 545 -27.75 22.36 2.86
CA LEU A 545 -28.46 21.58 3.89
C LEU A 545 -29.07 22.46 5.00
N ASN A 546 -28.51 23.66 5.22
CA ASN A 546 -28.83 24.58 6.31
C ASN A 546 -28.84 23.88 7.70
N ILE A 547 -27.65 23.80 8.30
CA ILE A 547 -27.38 23.16 9.60
C ILE A 547 -28.35 23.65 10.71
N GLU A 548 -28.68 24.94 10.74
CA GLU A 548 -29.57 25.53 11.76
C GLU A 548 -31.03 25.06 11.62
N SER A 549 -31.45 24.68 10.40
CA SER A 549 -32.79 24.13 10.09
C SER A 549 -32.96 22.64 10.36
N CYS A 550 -31.91 21.95 10.83
CA CYS A 550 -31.92 20.51 11.04
C CYS A 550 -32.45 20.13 12.44
N GLY A 551 -33.29 19.08 12.49
CA GLY A 551 -33.78 18.52 13.74
C GLY A 551 -32.70 17.74 14.49
N SER A 552 -32.98 17.42 15.76
CA SER A 552 -32.08 16.71 16.68
C SER A 552 -31.53 15.39 16.12
N ASP A 553 -32.33 14.67 15.34
CA ASP A 553 -31.95 13.37 14.75
C ASP A 553 -30.69 13.44 13.86
N LEU A 554 -30.40 14.63 13.30
CA LEU A 554 -29.25 14.86 12.44
C LEU A 554 -28.04 15.43 13.19
N ASP A 555 -28.17 15.82 14.45
CA ASP A 555 -27.15 16.61 15.15
C ASP A 555 -25.82 15.85 15.35
N GLY A 556 -25.89 14.53 15.57
CA GLY A 556 -24.70 13.67 15.64
C GLY A 556 -23.98 13.50 14.28
N VAL A 557 -24.73 13.33 13.19
CA VAL A 557 -24.08 13.21 11.85
C VAL A 557 -23.58 14.56 11.34
N LEU A 558 -24.25 15.66 11.71
CA LEU A 558 -23.78 17.02 11.46
C LEU A 558 -22.48 17.32 12.22
N LEU A 559 -22.37 16.88 13.48
CA LEU A 559 -21.12 16.95 14.24
C LEU A 559 -20.00 16.19 13.51
N TRP A 560 -20.26 14.97 13.03
CA TRP A 560 -19.30 14.17 12.26
C TRP A 560 -18.89 14.83 10.93
N MET A 561 -19.84 15.36 10.15
CA MET A 561 -19.59 16.11 8.91
C MET A 561 -18.72 17.35 9.15
N VAL A 562 -19.07 18.15 10.16
CA VAL A 562 -18.38 19.41 10.47
C VAL A 562 -17.01 19.16 11.10
N ALA A 563 -16.85 18.13 11.94
CA ALA A 563 -15.58 17.73 12.51
C ALA A 563 -14.58 17.29 11.42
N LEU A 564 -14.92 16.27 10.62
CA LEU A 564 -14.00 15.78 9.58
C LEU A 564 -13.76 16.81 8.46
N GLY A 565 -14.77 17.57 8.07
CA GLY A 565 -14.64 18.69 7.14
C GLY A 565 -13.70 19.78 7.68
N GLY A 566 -13.86 20.15 8.96
CA GLY A 566 -13.02 21.14 9.62
C GLY A 566 -11.58 20.68 9.83
N ILE A 567 -11.36 19.41 10.18
CA ILE A 567 -10.02 18.80 10.26
C ILE A 567 -9.36 18.86 8.87
N ALA A 568 -10.04 18.37 7.84
CA ALA A 568 -9.58 18.45 6.46
C ALA A 568 -9.34 19.89 5.99
N ALA A 569 -10.02 20.89 6.57
CA ALA A 569 -9.84 22.31 6.26
C ALA A 569 -8.54 22.94 6.82
N LEU A 570 -7.68 22.21 7.55
CA LEU A 570 -6.40 22.76 8.05
C LEU A 570 -5.56 23.38 6.91
N ASP A 571 -5.02 24.57 7.17
CA ASP A 571 -4.30 25.45 6.23
C ASP A 571 -5.10 25.92 4.98
N LYS A 572 -6.45 25.96 5.06
CA LYS A 572 -7.39 26.34 3.97
C LYS A 572 -8.40 27.41 4.44
N PRO A 573 -8.95 28.25 3.54
CA PRO A 573 -9.85 29.35 3.94
C PRO A 573 -11.14 28.88 4.63
N GLU A 574 -11.61 27.67 4.35
CA GLU A 574 -12.84 27.13 4.93
C GLU A 574 -12.75 26.82 6.44
N ARG A 575 -11.55 26.71 7.02
CA ARG A 575 -11.32 26.29 8.42
C ARG A 575 -12.14 27.09 9.43
N VAL A 576 -12.16 28.42 9.27
CA VAL A 576 -12.89 29.35 10.17
C VAL A 576 -14.40 29.11 10.12
N TRP A 577 -14.93 28.78 8.94
CA TRP A 577 -16.35 28.46 8.79
C TRP A 577 -16.69 27.14 9.51
N PHE A 578 -15.89 26.08 9.30
CA PHE A 578 -16.10 24.80 9.99
C PHE A 578 -15.98 24.92 11.52
N ALA A 579 -14.99 25.66 12.03
CA ALA A 579 -14.85 25.92 13.47
C ALA A 579 -16.07 26.69 14.04
N SER A 580 -16.59 27.68 13.30
CA SER A 580 -17.79 28.42 13.68
C SER A 580 -19.05 27.52 13.73
N GLN A 581 -19.23 26.65 12.73
CA GLN A 581 -20.33 25.69 12.71
C GLN A 581 -20.20 24.64 13.83
N LEU A 582 -18.98 24.17 14.14
CA LEU A 582 -18.74 23.23 15.23
C LEU A 582 -19.18 23.83 16.58
N GLY A 583 -18.73 25.05 16.89
CA GLY A 583 -19.14 25.75 18.11
C GLY A 583 -20.65 26.02 18.16
N GLY A 584 -21.31 26.20 17.01
CA GLY A 584 -22.76 26.28 16.91
C GLY A 584 -23.46 24.97 17.30
N LEU A 585 -23.04 23.85 16.70
CA LEU A 585 -23.56 22.52 16.98
C LEU A 585 -23.35 22.10 18.44
N MET A 586 -22.16 22.34 19.01
CA MET A 586 -21.86 22.05 20.42
C MET A 586 -22.82 22.80 21.36
N ARG A 587 -23.04 24.10 21.14
CA ARG A 587 -23.98 24.90 21.95
C ARG A 587 -25.44 24.45 21.79
N LYS A 588 -25.84 24.00 20.59
CA LYS A 588 -27.18 23.44 20.34
C LYS A 588 -27.40 22.11 21.08
N GLN A 589 -26.39 21.25 21.09
CA GLN A 589 -26.43 19.91 21.67
C GLN A 589 -26.10 19.89 23.19
N GLY A 590 -25.55 20.98 23.73
CA GLY A 590 -25.14 21.07 25.14
C GLY A 590 -23.79 20.40 25.45
N ILE A 591 -23.02 20.04 24.42
CA ILE A 591 -21.75 19.31 24.56
C ILE A 591 -20.69 20.25 25.17
N GLY A 592 -20.26 19.93 26.38
CA GLY A 592 -19.33 20.76 27.16
C GLY A 592 -17.87 20.26 27.12
N ASP A 593 -17.67 18.94 27.02
CA ASP A 593 -16.34 18.32 26.97
C ASP A 593 -16.05 17.65 25.61
N TRP A 594 -14.78 17.43 25.33
CA TRP A 594 -14.35 16.72 24.13
C TRP A 594 -14.75 15.23 24.14
N GLY A 595 -14.74 14.56 25.30
CA GLY A 595 -15.11 13.14 25.40
C GLY A 595 -16.55 12.88 24.95
N ASP A 596 -17.48 13.75 25.36
CA ASP A 596 -18.88 13.72 24.91
C ASP A 596 -19.01 13.81 23.38
N ALA A 597 -18.11 14.56 22.72
CA ALA A 597 -18.06 14.66 21.26
C ALA A 597 -17.38 13.45 20.61
N GLU A 598 -16.31 12.92 21.21
CA GLU A 598 -15.59 11.76 20.72
C GLU A 598 -16.49 10.49 20.74
N ASP A 599 -17.26 10.28 21.80
CA ASP A 599 -18.25 9.19 21.89
C ASP A 599 -19.29 9.26 20.76
N ILE A 600 -19.77 10.46 20.41
CA ILE A 600 -20.68 10.66 19.28
C ILE A 600 -19.96 10.35 17.96
N LEU A 601 -18.72 10.82 17.79
CA LEU A 601 -17.92 10.60 16.57
C LEU A 601 -17.60 9.12 16.35
N GLU A 602 -17.26 8.37 17.40
CA GLU A 602 -16.99 6.91 17.39
C GLU A 602 -18.21 6.09 16.90
N SER A 603 -19.44 6.56 17.14
CA SER A 603 -20.66 5.91 16.63
C SER A 603 -20.80 5.99 15.09
N PHE A 604 -20.15 6.98 14.46
CA PHE A 604 -20.06 7.17 13.02
C PHE A 604 -18.71 6.61 12.49
N LEU A 605 -17.97 7.36 11.68
CA LEU A 605 -16.63 6.97 11.20
C LEU A 605 -15.56 7.83 11.86
N TRP A 606 -14.97 7.34 12.94
CA TRP A 606 -13.84 7.95 13.64
C TRP A 606 -12.67 6.97 13.74
N LEU A 607 -11.45 7.50 13.86
CA LEU A 607 -10.29 6.73 14.29
C LEU A 607 -9.40 7.68 15.06
N GLU A 608 -9.41 7.57 16.38
CA GLU A 608 -8.79 8.56 17.26
C GLU A 608 -7.30 8.78 16.94
N SER A 609 -6.55 7.69 16.73
CA SER A 609 -5.13 7.74 16.35
C SER A 609 -4.83 8.47 15.02
N ALA A 610 -5.84 8.73 14.19
CA ALA A 610 -5.72 9.44 12.91
C ALA A 610 -6.41 10.82 12.92
N CYS A 611 -7.51 10.99 13.66
CA CYS A 611 -8.36 12.19 13.62
C CYS A 611 -8.21 13.08 14.86
N GLY A 612 -7.96 12.51 16.04
CA GLY A 612 -8.02 13.16 17.35
C GLY A 612 -7.23 14.45 17.48
N GLN A 613 -5.93 14.42 17.16
CA GLN A 613 -5.10 15.61 17.22
C GLN A 613 -5.63 16.77 16.36
N GLY A 614 -6.18 16.46 15.16
CA GLY A 614 -6.81 17.47 14.31
C GLY A 614 -8.16 17.94 14.85
N GLY A 615 -8.89 17.03 15.50
CA GLY A 615 -10.16 17.26 16.18
C GLY A 615 -10.03 18.19 17.37
N HIS A 616 -9.15 17.89 18.32
CA HIS A 616 -8.79 18.78 19.43
C HIS A 616 -8.38 20.18 18.95
N MET A 617 -7.55 20.28 17.91
CA MET A 617 -7.19 21.58 17.33
C MET A 617 -8.41 22.34 16.79
N LEU A 618 -9.37 21.65 16.16
CA LEU A 618 -10.60 22.27 15.66
C LEU A 618 -11.55 22.67 16.82
N TRP A 619 -11.58 21.87 17.89
CA TRP A 619 -12.36 22.09 19.09
C TRP A 619 -11.91 23.35 19.86
N ASP A 620 -10.61 23.49 20.11
CA ASP A 620 -10.07 24.67 20.79
C ASP A 620 -10.21 25.96 19.95
N GLU A 621 -10.17 25.85 18.61
CA GLU A 621 -10.56 26.95 17.70
C GLU A 621 -12.06 27.28 17.83
N ALA A 622 -12.95 26.28 17.79
CA ALA A 622 -14.41 26.45 17.90
C ALA A 622 -14.86 27.00 19.26
N MET A 623 -14.12 26.68 20.33
CA MET A 623 -14.32 27.18 21.69
C MET A 623 -13.65 28.54 21.95
N GLY A 624 -13.00 29.14 20.95
CA GLY A 624 -12.33 30.45 21.07
C GLY A 624 -11.14 30.44 22.04
N ARG A 625 -10.56 29.26 22.33
CA ARG A 625 -9.42 29.10 23.25
C ARG A 625 -8.09 29.55 22.62
N PHE A 626 -8.03 29.63 21.31
CA PHE A 626 -6.96 30.32 20.58
C PHE A 626 -7.26 31.82 20.43
N LEU A 627 -6.87 32.60 21.43
CA LEU A 627 -6.70 34.05 21.31
C LEU A 627 -5.21 34.39 21.23
N TRP A 628 -4.76 34.69 20.00
CA TRP A 628 -3.41 35.09 19.56
C TRP A 628 -2.35 33.98 19.43
#